data_AF-A0AAU7PSU6-F1
#
_entry.id   AF-A0AAU7PSU6-F1
#
_cell.length_a   1.000
_cell.length_b   1.000
_cell.length_c   1.000
_cell.angle_alpha   90.00
_cell.angle_beta   90.00
_cell.angle_gamma   90.00
#
_symmetry.space_group_name_H-M   'P 1'
#
loop_
_entity.id
_entity.type
_entity.pdbx_description
1 polymer ?
#
loop_
_entity_poly.entity_id
_entity_poly.type
_entity_poly.pdbx_seq_one_letter_code
_entity_poly.pdbx_strand_id
1 'polypeptide(L)'
;MLKPILIELEMKTINGVANPQLTPNLPIVEGLGNLSLKHFKLIQRIIRINKKAKESFDIWEQIQKTKLVPQDYFLISEELIFHMRRAVDDMISLVWVLEENKKTPGLKMDKLIVKDIGNYLNLIKSDTNEFKAFNDHEEFLNLLNDFANSFKHSFVDSDQSRIGLNEPCIFTLYMKGHLVDEDNYKFHGVSQNSLMDSFNSFFKTYQKHIK
;
A
#
# COMPACT_ATOMS: atom_id res chain seq x y z
N MET A 1 -4.59 -26.85 -1.44
CA MET A 1 -4.83 -25.77 -2.43
C MET A 1 -4.49 -24.47 -1.73
N LEU A 2 -3.44 -23.77 -2.16
CA LEU A 2 -3.10 -22.44 -1.62
C LEU A 2 -4.25 -21.48 -1.97
N LYS A 3 -4.54 -20.49 -1.12
CA LYS A 3 -5.59 -19.50 -1.39
C LYS A 3 -5.03 -18.08 -1.22
N PRO A 4 -5.55 -17.09 -1.97
CA PRO A 4 -5.12 -15.71 -1.77
C PRO A 4 -5.52 -15.22 -0.39
N ILE A 5 -4.58 -14.59 0.30
CA ILE A 5 -4.88 -13.78 1.48
C ILE A 5 -5.51 -12.47 1.01
N LEU A 6 -6.65 -12.12 1.59
CA LEU A 6 -7.38 -10.88 1.31
C LEU A 6 -7.41 -10.01 2.57
N ILE A 7 -7.55 -8.70 2.35
CA ILE A 7 -7.70 -7.74 3.43
C ILE A 7 -9.09 -7.85 4.06
N GLU A 8 -9.13 -8.04 5.36
CA GLU A 8 -10.35 -8.12 6.15
C GLU A 8 -10.94 -6.72 6.34
N LEU A 9 -12.16 -6.50 5.84
CA LEU A 9 -12.89 -5.26 6.03
C LEU A 9 -13.97 -5.46 7.09
N GLU A 10 -13.91 -4.71 8.20
CA GLU A 10 -14.97 -4.72 9.23
C GLU A 10 -16.28 -4.12 8.70
N MET A 11 -16.22 -3.24 7.70
CA MET A 11 -17.40 -2.70 7.04
C MET A 11 -18.06 -3.77 6.19
N LYS A 12 -19.31 -4.14 6.52
CA LYS A 12 -20.15 -5.02 5.68
C LYS A 12 -20.28 -4.39 4.29
N THR A 13 -19.50 -4.87 3.34
CA THR A 13 -19.72 -4.58 1.92
C THR A 13 -21.01 -5.28 1.50
N ILE A 14 -21.99 -4.55 0.98
CA ILE A 14 -23.18 -5.16 0.38
C ILE A 14 -22.81 -5.46 -1.08
N ASN A 15 -22.71 -6.74 -1.45
CA ASN A 15 -22.33 -7.18 -2.80
C ASN A 15 -21.00 -6.59 -3.34
N GLY A 16 -20.01 -6.39 -2.47
CA GLY A 16 -18.72 -5.81 -2.84
C GLY A 16 -18.72 -4.28 -3.00
N VAL A 17 -19.81 -3.61 -2.63
CA VAL A 17 -19.91 -2.13 -2.60
C VAL A 17 -19.78 -1.64 -1.16
N ALA A 18 -18.88 -0.67 -0.93
CA ALA A 18 -18.75 -0.01 0.36
C ALA A 18 -19.99 0.86 0.64
N ASN A 19 -20.58 0.76 1.84
CA ASN A 19 -21.71 1.59 2.25
C ASN A 19 -21.21 2.90 2.90
N PRO A 20 -21.49 4.08 2.32
CA PRO A 20 -21.06 5.37 2.89
C PRO A 20 -21.65 5.65 4.27
N GLN A 21 -22.80 5.06 4.63
CA GLN A 21 -23.43 5.25 5.93
C GLN A 21 -22.72 4.50 7.07
N LEU A 22 -21.80 3.60 6.74
CA LEU A 22 -21.00 2.84 7.71
C LEU A 22 -19.62 3.47 7.94
N THR A 23 -19.34 4.65 7.36
CA THR A 23 -18.04 5.31 7.54
C THR A 23 -17.95 5.92 8.93
N PRO A 24 -16.77 5.88 9.58
CA PRO A 24 -16.53 6.55 10.85
C PRO A 24 -16.82 8.05 10.72
N ASN A 25 -17.31 8.66 11.80
CA ASN A 25 -17.57 10.09 11.85
C ASN A 25 -16.27 10.86 12.11
N LEU A 26 -15.49 11.11 11.05
CA LEU A 26 -14.25 11.87 11.10
C LEU A 26 -14.53 13.37 10.89
N PRO A 27 -13.69 14.26 11.46
CA PRO A 27 -13.89 15.70 11.37
C PRO A 27 -13.78 16.21 9.94
N ILE A 28 -14.42 17.36 9.70
CA ILE A 28 -14.13 18.21 8.55
C ILE A 28 -12.98 19.12 8.96
N VAL A 29 -11.87 19.06 8.22
CA VAL A 29 -10.70 19.92 8.47
C VAL A 29 -10.65 20.99 7.41
N GLU A 30 -10.60 22.26 7.84
CA GLU A 30 -10.48 23.40 6.92
C GLU A 30 -9.18 23.28 6.10
N GLY A 31 -9.30 23.41 4.77
CA GLY A 31 -8.19 23.22 3.82
C GLY A 31 -8.05 21.78 3.29
N LEU A 32 -8.53 20.75 4.01
CA LEU A 32 -8.38 19.34 3.61
C LEU A 32 -9.71 18.62 3.30
N GLY A 33 -10.83 19.17 3.76
CA GLY A 33 -12.18 18.71 3.46
C GLY A 33 -12.70 17.63 4.41
N ASN A 34 -13.70 16.87 3.94
CA ASN A 34 -14.35 15.83 4.73
C ASN A 34 -13.49 14.55 4.79
N LEU A 35 -12.98 14.24 5.98
CA LEU A 35 -12.08 13.09 6.19
C LEU A 35 -12.82 11.74 6.15
N SER A 36 -14.11 11.69 6.48
CA SER A 36 -14.93 10.48 6.35
C SER A 36 -15.04 10.04 4.89
N LEU A 37 -15.17 11.00 3.96
CA LEU A 37 -15.16 10.71 2.51
C LEU A 37 -13.79 10.26 2.01
N LYS A 38 -12.70 10.75 2.60
CA LYS A 38 -11.34 10.25 2.30
C LYS A 38 -11.20 8.80 2.75
N HIS A 39 -11.62 8.48 3.98
CA HIS A 39 -11.66 7.11 4.49
C HIS A 39 -12.50 6.20 3.59
N PHE A 40 -13.70 6.63 3.18
CA PHE A 40 -14.54 5.87 2.26
C PHE A 40 -13.83 5.48 0.96
N LYS A 41 -13.16 6.45 0.31
CA LYS A 41 -12.38 6.19 -0.92
C LYS A 41 -11.22 5.23 -0.69
N LEU A 42 -10.61 5.29 0.48
CA LEU A 42 -9.56 4.36 0.91
C LEU A 42 -10.12 2.93 1.05
N ILE A 43 -11.32 2.75 1.61
CA ILE A 43 -11.98 1.43 1.65
C ILE A 43 -12.25 0.90 0.24
N GLN A 44 -12.75 1.75 -0.68
CA GLN A 44 -12.91 1.35 -2.10
C GLN A 44 -11.59 0.90 -2.73
N ARG A 45 -10.48 1.54 -2.37
CA ARG A 45 -9.14 1.15 -2.84
C ARG A 45 -8.70 -0.19 -2.26
N ILE A 46 -9.00 -0.48 -0.99
CA ILE A 46 -8.72 -1.80 -0.39
C ILE A 46 -9.52 -2.90 -1.09
N ILE A 47 -10.79 -2.65 -1.45
CA ILE A 47 -11.57 -3.59 -2.26
C ILE A 47 -10.88 -3.87 -3.60
N ARG A 48 -10.31 -2.84 -4.23
CA ARG A 48 -9.55 -2.97 -5.48
C ARG A 48 -8.25 -3.78 -5.28
N ILE A 49 -7.54 -3.58 -4.16
CA ILE A 49 -6.36 -4.40 -3.77
C ILE A 49 -6.77 -5.87 -3.67
N ASN A 50 -7.85 -6.19 -2.95
CA ASN A 50 -8.36 -7.56 -2.83
C ASN A 50 -8.69 -8.19 -4.20
N LYS A 51 -9.34 -7.42 -5.08
CA LYS A 51 -9.64 -7.89 -6.44
C LYS A 51 -8.35 -8.21 -7.21
N LYS A 52 -7.33 -7.37 -7.13
CA LYS A 52 -6.06 -7.55 -7.84
C LYS A 52 -5.22 -8.69 -7.28
N ALA A 53 -5.18 -8.84 -5.95
CA ALA A 53 -4.54 -9.98 -5.31
C ALA A 53 -5.18 -11.31 -5.75
N LYS A 54 -6.51 -11.38 -5.81
CA LYS A 54 -7.21 -12.55 -6.31
C LYS A 54 -6.91 -12.82 -7.79
N GLU A 55 -6.99 -11.80 -8.62
CA GLU A 55 -6.74 -11.89 -10.06
C GLU A 55 -5.32 -12.41 -10.38
N SER A 56 -4.31 -11.88 -9.68
CA SER A 56 -2.92 -12.36 -9.75
C SER A 56 -2.81 -13.85 -9.38
N PHE A 57 -3.53 -14.27 -8.35
CA PHE A 57 -3.54 -15.66 -7.88
C PHE A 57 -4.20 -16.60 -8.89
N ASP A 58 -5.35 -16.21 -9.42
CA ASP A 58 -6.08 -16.99 -10.42
C ASP A 58 -5.23 -17.19 -11.69
N ILE A 59 -4.51 -16.15 -12.13
CA ILE A 59 -3.59 -16.23 -13.27
C ILE A 59 -2.36 -17.08 -12.95
N TRP A 60 -1.78 -16.94 -11.76
CA TRP A 60 -0.66 -17.78 -11.36
C TRP A 60 -1.06 -19.27 -11.37
N GLU A 61 -2.24 -19.64 -10.85
CA GLU A 61 -2.74 -21.01 -10.94
C GLU A 61 -2.90 -21.49 -12.38
N GLN A 62 -3.37 -20.60 -13.28
CA GLN A 62 -3.46 -20.91 -14.70
C GLN A 62 -2.08 -21.16 -15.30
N ILE A 63 -1.10 -20.32 -15.01
CA ILE A 63 0.30 -20.49 -15.45
C ILE A 63 0.84 -21.84 -14.96
N GLN A 64 0.59 -22.21 -13.71
CA GLN A 64 1.05 -23.49 -13.18
C GLN A 64 0.46 -24.69 -13.94
N LYS A 65 -0.79 -24.59 -14.40
CA LYS A 65 -1.51 -25.63 -15.17
C LYS A 65 -1.11 -25.67 -16.63
N THR A 66 -1.02 -24.51 -17.30
CA THR A 66 -0.85 -24.42 -18.76
C THR A 66 0.59 -24.23 -19.20
N LYS A 67 1.46 -23.74 -18.30
CA LYS A 67 2.81 -23.25 -18.59
C LYS A 67 2.84 -22.08 -19.59
N LEU A 68 1.71 -21.41 -19.79
CA LEU A 68 1.59 -20.22 -20.63
C LEU A 68 1.43 -18.99 -19.74
N VAL A 69 2.20 -17.95 -20.02
CA VAL A 69 2.17 -16.67 -19.29
C VAL A 69 1.27 -15.69 -20.04
N PRO A 70 0.12 -15.29 -19.47
CA PRO A 70 -0.71 -14.25 -20.07
C PRO A 70 0.03 -12.92 -20.14
N GLN A 71 -0.25 -12.13 -21.18
CA GLN A 71 0.41 -10.84 -21.44
C GLN A 71 0.33 -9.88 -20.23
N ASP A 72 -0.80 -9.90 -19.52
CA ASP A 72 -1.08 -8.93 -18.45
C ASP A 72 -0.58 -9.37 -17.07
N TYR A 73 0.08 -10.52 -16.94
CA TYR A 73 0.47 -11.08 -15.64
C TYR A 73 1.33 -10.10 -14.81
N PHE A 74 2.32 -9.47 -15.44
CA PHE A 74 3.22 -8.54 -14.77
C PHE A 74 2.54 -7.20 -14.45
N LEU A 75 1.65 -6.72 -15.34
CA LEU A 75 0.87 -5.51 -15.14
C LEU A 75 -0.04 -5.59 -13.91
N ILE A 76 -0.57 -6.78 -13.61
CA ILE A 76 -1.43 -6.97 -12.43
C ILE A 76 -0.64 -6.78 -11.13
N SER A 77 0.63 -7.20 -11.11
CA SER A 77 1.50 -7.00 -9.95
C SER A 77 1.85 -5.52 -9.76
N GLU A 78 2.11 -4.81 -10.85
CA GLU A 78 2.30 -3.35 -10.84
C GLU A 78 1.05 -2.62 -10.31
N GLU A 79 -0.13 -2.96 -10.83
CA GLU A 79 -1.41 -2.39 -10.38
C GLU A 79 -1.67 -2.68 -8.90
N LEU A 80 -1.34 -3.89 -8.42
CA LEU A 80 -1.47 -4.26 -7.02
C LEU A 80 -0.60 -3.36 -6.14
N ILE A 81 0.70 -3.24 -6.44
CA ILE A 81 1.62 -2.36 -5.71
C ILE A 81 1.18 -0.89 -5.79
N PHE A 82 0.73 -0.42 -6.95
CA PHE A 82 0.23 0.93 -7.12
C PHE A 82 -0.95 1.22 -6.18
N HIS A 83 -1.94 0.33 -6.15
CA HIS A 83 -3.10 0.50 -5.29
C HIS A 83 -2.73 0.40 -3.80
N MET A 84 -1.84 -0.53 -3.43
CA MET A 84 -1.33 -0.68 -2.06
C MET A 84 -0.59 0.57 -1.60
N ARG A 85 0.39 1.04 -2.39
CA ARG A 85 1.14 2.26 -2.10
C ARG A 85 0.22 3.44 -1.88
N ARG A 86 -0.74 3.65 -2.79
CA ARG A 86 -1.65 4.77 -2.67
C ARG A 86 -2.55 4.68 -1.43
N ALA A 87 -3.01 3.48 -1.08
CA ALA A 87 -3.78 3.28 0.13
C ALA A 87 -2.97 3.58 1.40
N VAL A 88 -1.70 3.13 1.46
CA VAL A 88 -0.80 3.41 2.57
C VAL A 88 -0.48 4.90 2.68
N ASP A 89 -0.17 5.59 1.57
CA ASP A 89 0.05 7.04 1.57
C ASP A 89 -1.16 7.79 2.14
N ASP A 90 -2.37 7.44 1.69
CA ASP A 90 -3.61 8.04 2.16
C ASP A 90 -3.88 7.69 3.65
N MET A 91 -3.55 6.48 4.12
CA MET A 91 -3.65 6.07 5.53
C MET A 91 -2.73 6.88 6.45
N ILE A 92 -1.45 6.98 6.08
CA ILE A 92 -0.43 7.75 6.81
C ILE A 92 -0.89 9.20 6.94
N SER A 93 -1.25 9.81 5.80
CA SER A 93 -1.70 11.20 5.75
C SER A 93 -2.91 11.45 6.62
N LEU A 94 -3.91 10.55 6.54
CA LEU A 94 -5.15 10.71 7.28
C LEU A 94 -4.92 10.60 8.80
N VAL A 95 -4.11 9.64 9.26
CA VAL A 95 -3.80 9.51 10.69
C VAL A 95 -3.03 10.71 11.20
N TRP A 96 -2.04 11.20 10.43
CA TRP A 96 -1.33 12.42 10.78
C TRP A 96 -2.26 13.63 10.94
N VAL A 97 -3.16 13.86 9.97
CA VAL A 97 -4.14 14.95 10.03
C VAL A 97 -5.05 14.83 11.25
N LEU A 98 -5.50 13.61 11.58
CA LEU A 98 -6.35 13.39 12.75
C LEU A 98 -5.63 13.67 14.06
N GLU A 99 -4.35 13.30 14.18
CA GLU A 99 -3.56 13.60 15.37
C GLU A 99 -3.29 15.10 15.52
N GLU A 100 -2.95 15.79 14.43
CA GLU A 100 -2.75 17.24 14.46
C GLU A 100 -4.05 18.00 14.76
N ASN A 101 -5.18 17.56 14.21
CA ASN A 101 -6.50 18.13 14.53
C ASN A 101 -6.92 17.83 15.99
N LYS A 102 -6.46 16.73 16.60
CA LYS A 102 -6.67 16.47 18.03
C LYS A 102 -5.83 17.41 18.91
N LYS A 103 -4.58 17.69 18.51
CA LYS A 103 -3.69 18.63 19.22
C LYS A 103 -4.21 20.08 19.12
N THR A 104 -4.67 20.48 17.94
CA THR A 104 -5.19 21.83 17.68
C THR A 104 -6.53 21.78 16.94
N PRO A 105 -7.66 21.59 17.64
CA PRO A 105 -8.97 21.53 17.02
C PRO A 105 -9.32 22.82 16.26
N GLY A 106 -9.82 22.68 15.03
CA GLY A 106 -10.14 23.84 14.18
C GLY A 106 -8.93 24.47 13.50
N LEU A 107 -7.74 23.84 13.58
CA LEU A 107 -6.57 24.27 12.82
C LEU A 107 -6.87 24.24 11.33
N LYS A 108 -6.74 25.40 10.68
CA LYS A 108 -6.64 25.49 9.23
C LYS A 108 -5.30 24.90 8.80
N MET A 109 -5.34 23.81 8.04
CA MET A 109 -4.12 23.17 7.53
C MET A 109 -3.79 23.70 6.14
N ASP A 110 -2.80 24.59 6.06
CA ASP A 110 -2.30 25.12 4.79
C ASP A 110 -1.31 24.17 4.08
N LYS A 111 -0.76 23.19 4.81
CA LYS A 111 0.20 22.20 4.27
C LYS A 111 0.09 20.85 4.96
N LEU A 112 0.08 19.79 4.14
CA LEU A 112 0.23 18.41 4.60
C LEU A 112 1.73 18.06 4.66
N ILE A 113 2.26 17.87 5.87
CA ILE A 113 3.70 17.60 6.09
C ILE A 113 4.00 16.12 5.81
N VAL A 114 3.22 15.22 6.43
CA VAL A 114 3.34 13.78 6.25
C VAL A 114 2.26 13.33 5.25
N LYS A 115 2.62 13.32 3.96
CA LYS A 115 1.68 13.07 2.85
C LYS A 115 1.84 11.72 2.15
N ASP A 116 2.93 11.00 2.42
CA ASP A 116 3.27 9.74 1.77
C ASP A 116 4.27 8.93 2.61
N ILE A 117 4.52 7.68 2.21
CA ILE A 117 5.51 6.80 2.83
C ILE A 117 6.90 7.45 2.86
N GLY A 118 7.31 8.16 1.80
CA GLY A 118 8.64 8.76 1.73
C GLY A 118 8.83 9.85 2.78
N ASN A 119 7.83 10.72 2.95
CA ASN A 119 7.83 11.72 4.01
C ASN A 119 7.82 11.08 5.40
N TYR A 120 7.04 10.01 5.59
CA TYR A 120 7.03 9.27 6.86
C TYR A 120 8.37 8.61 7.18
N LEU A 121 8.98 7.92 6.22
CA LEU A 121 10.28 7.26 6.38
C LEU A 121 11.42 8.26 6.64
N ASN A 122 11.34 9.48 6.11
CA ASN A 122 12.28 10.54 6.46
C ASN A 122 12.03 11.08 7.87
N LEU A 123 10.77 11.15 8.29
CA LEU A 123 10.41 11.62 9.62
C LEU A 123 10.87 10.66 10.71
N ILE A 124 10.72 9.34 10.54
CA ILE A 124 11.14 8.35 11.56
C ILE A 124 12.65 8.35 11.80
N LYS A 125 13.46 8.81 10.84
CA LYS A 125 14.91 8.97 10.97
C LYS A 125 15.31 10.24 11.73
N SER A 126 14.37 11.13 12.00
CA SER A 126 14.60 12.35 12.77
C SER A 126 14.46 12.08 14.27
N ASP A 127 15.42 12.54 15.07
CA ASP A 127 15.39 12.43 16.53
C ASP A 127 14.22 13.21 17.17
N THR A 128 13.62 14.15 16.43
CA THR A 128 12.50 14.98 16.89
C THR A 128 11.13 14.41 16.51
N ASN A 129 11.04 13.15 16.08
CA ASN A 129 9.78 12.60 15.59
C ASN A 129 8.77 12.34 16.70
N GLU A 130 7.69 13.12 16.75
CA GLU A 130 6.53 12.86 17.62
C GLU A 130 5.48 11.94 16.96
N PHE A 131 5.47 11.82 15.64
CA PHE A 131 4.50 11.02 14.89
C PHE A 131 5.03 9.61 14.61
N LYS A 132 4.68 8.66 15.48
CA LYS A 132 5.21 7.29 15.48
C LYS A 132 4.15 6.20 15.20
N ALA A 133 2.99 6.59 14.66
CA ALA A 133 1.80 5.72 14.51
C ALA A 133 2.07 4.40 13.77
N PHE A 134 3.09 4.35 12.92
CA PHE A 134 3.42 3.19 12.08
C PHE A 134 4.88 2.73 12.17
N ASN A 135 5.60 3.08 13.25
CA ASN A 135 7.03 2.70 13.38
C ASN A 135 7.26 1.19 13.33
N ASP A 136 6.35 0.40 13.91
CA ASP A 136 6.42 -1.06 13.89
C ASP A 136 6.28 -1.67 12.48
N HIS A 137 5.94 -0.85 11.47
CA HIS A 137 5.78 -1.26 10.07
C HIS A 137 6.88 -0.73 9.14
N GLU A 138 7.99 -0.23 9.69
CA GLU A 138 9.08 0.37 8.90
C GLU A 138 9.58 -0.56 7.78
N GLU A 139 9.74 -1.85 8.04
CA GLU A 139 10.19 -2.83 7.04
C GLU A 139 9.20 -2.92 5.87
N PHE A 140 7.91 -3.06 6.16
CA PHE A 140 6.85 -3.09 5.15
C PHE A 140 6.79 -1.79 4.34
N LEU A 141 6.95 -0.64 5.01
CA LEU A 141 6.94 0.68 4.37
C LEU A 141 8.14 0.86 3.43
N ASN A 142 9.34 0.47 3.86
CA ASN A 142 10.52 0.48 3.00
C ASN A 142 10.35 -0.44 1.80
N LEU A 143 9.87 -1.68 2.02
CA LEU A 143 9.60 -2.64 0.95
C LEU A 143 8.63 -2.06 -0.08
N LEU A 144 7.46 -1.61 0.35
CA LEU A 144 6.44 -1.06 -0.55
C LEU A 144 6.93 0.20 -1.27
N ASN A 145 7.78 1.00 -0.61
CA ASN A 145 8.39 2.18 -1.22
C ASN A 145 9.40 1.82 -2.30
N ASP A 146 10.25 0.82 -2.06
CA ASP A 146 11.22 0.32 -3.03
C ASP A 146 10.53 -0.27 -4.27
N PHE A 147 9.51 -1.12 -4.07
CA PHE A 147 8.71 -1.68 -5.18
C PHE A 147 8.02 -0.59 -6.00
N ALA A 148 7.33 0.35 -5.34
CA ALA A 148 6.60 1.41 -6.03
C ALA A 148 7.52 2.38 -6.79
N ASN A 149 8.74 2.61 -6.29
CA ASN A 149 9.73 3.43 -7.00
C ASN A 149 10.39 2.66 -8.14
N SER A 150 10.61 1.35 -7.99
CA SER A 150 11.16 0.50 -9.04
C SER A 150 10.26 0.49 -10.27
N PHE A 151 8.95 0.23 -10.10
CA PHE A 151 8.00 0.26 -11.20
C PHE A 151 7.90 1.63 -11.90
N LYS A 152 8.14 2.73 -11.19
CA LYS A 152 8.06 4.09 -11.78
C LYS A 152 9.33 4.56 -12.47
N HIS A 153 10.49 4.14 -11.96
CA HIS A 153 11.76 4.80 -12.27
C HIS A 153 12.86 3.83 -12.70
N SER A 154 12.73 2.53 -12.45
CA SER A 154 13.81 1.62 -12.80
C SER A 154 13.76 1.24 -14.28
N PHE A 155 14.69 1.80 -15.06
CA PHE A 155 14.88 1.43 -16.46
C PHE A 155 15.27 -0.05 -16.64
N VAL A 156 15.88 -0.65 -15.63
CA VAL A 156 16.42 -2.01 -15.65
C VAL A 156 15.43 -3.06 -15.17
N ASP A 157 14.17 -2.69 -14.91
CA ASP A 157 13.16 -3.57 -14.32
C ASP A 157 12.55 -4.57 -15.31
N SER A 158 13.40 -5.26 -16.09
CA SER A 158 13.01 -6.40 -16.94
C SER A 158 12.84 -7.70 -16.15
N ASP A 159 13.32 -7.73 -14.90
CA ASP A 159 13.30 -8.88 -13.99
C ASP A 159 11.89 -9.22 -13.45
N GLN A 160 10.89 -8.40 -13.75
CA GLN A 160 9.47 -8.74 -13.52
C GLN A 160 9.11 -10.09 -14.14
N SER A 161 9.81 -10.52 -15.21
CA SER A 161 9.56 -11.74 -15.99
C SER A 161 9.62 -13.06 -15.20
N ARG A 162 9.93 -13.04 -13.90
CA ARG A 162 10.02 -14.20 -13.02
C ARG A 162 8.65 -14.58 -12.45
N ILE A 163 8.45 -15.87 -12.24
CA ILE A 163 7.19 -16.44 -11.74
C ILE A 163 7.48 -17.27 -10.50
N GLY A 164 6.74 -17.03 -9.42
CA GLY A 164 6.89 -17.79 -8.18
C GLY A 164 6.53 -19.26 -8.35
N LEU A 165 7.34 -20.14 -7.75
CA LEU A 165 7.16 -21.59 -7.87
C LEU A 165 5.96 -22.10 -7.05
N ASN A 166 5.86 -21.66 -5.79
CA ASN A 166 4.90 -22.17 -4.82
C ASN A 166 3.67 -21.27 -4.62
N GLU A 167 3.80 -19.99 -4.96
CA GLU A 167 2.75 -18.98 -4.84
C GLU A 167 3.05 -17.79 -5.78
N PRO A 168 2.10 -16.87 -6.02
CA PRO A 168 2.38 -15.64 -6.75
C PRO A 168 3.42 -14.81 -6.00
N CYS A 169 4.44 -14.34 -6.72
CA CYS A 169 5.47 -13.46 -6.19
C CYS A 169 5.58 -12.21 -7.06
N ILE A 170 6.03 -11.12 -6.46
CA ILE A 170 6.32 -9.87 -7.14
C ILE A 170 7.83 -9.66 -7.08
N PHE A 171 8.43 -9.40 -8.24
CA PHE A 171 9.85 -9.15 -8.38
C PHE A 171 10.08 -7.77 -8.96
N THR A 172 11.09 -7.07 -8.45
CA THR A 172 11.59 -5.82 -9.04
C THR A 172 13.10 -5.78 -8.99
N LEU A 173 13.70 -5.10 -9.96
CA LEU A 173 15.10 -4.72 -9.90
C LEU A 173 15.18 -3.20 -9.74
N TYR A 174 15.54 -2.76 -8.54
CA TYR A 174 15.74 -1.35 -8.24
C TYR A 174 17.16 -0.92 -8.62
N MET A 175 17.27 0.26 -9.25
CA MET A 175 18.55 0.95 -9.47
C MET A 175 18.48 2.34 -8.83
N LYS A 176 19.27 2.56 -7.79
CA LYS A 176 19.28 3.84 -7.07
C LYS A 176 19.92 4.93 -7.93
N GLY A 177 19.20 6.02 -8.18
CA GLY A 177 19.73 7.21 -8.86
C GLY A 177 20.18 6.99 -10.30
N HIS A 178 19.81 5.86 -10.92
CA HIS A 178 20.25 5.46 -12.26
C HIS A 178 21.76 5.31 -12.44
N LEU A 179 22.49 5.08 -11.35
CA LEU A 179 23.92 4.85 -11.40
C LEU A 179 24.18 3.36 -11.69
N VAL A 180 24.91 3.10 -12.78
CA VAL A 180 25.30 1.75 -13.18
C VAL A 180 26.53 1.33 -12.38
N ASP A 181 26.28 0.81 -11.18
CA ASP A 181 27.26 0.36 -10.19
C ASP A 181 26.62 -0.78 -9.38
N GLU A 182 27.35 -1.87 -9.15
CA GLU A 182 26.90 -3.06 -8.42
C GLU A 182 26.27 -2.72 -7.06
N ASP A 183 26.78 -1.72 -6.35
CA ASP A 183 26.27 -1.30 -5.04
C ASP A 183 24.89 -0.61 -5.11
N ASN A 184 24.45 -0.21 -6.30
CA ASN A 184 23.19 0.50 -6.54
C ASN A 184 22.08 -0.37 -7.13
N TYR A 185 22.36 -1.64 -7.47
CA TYR A 185 21.36 -2.61 -7.90
C TYR A 185 20.82 -3.38 -6.70
N LYS A 186 19.49 -3.42 -6.57
CA LYS A 186 18.83 -4.23 -5.54
C LYS A 186 17.71 -5.03 -6.16
N PHE A 187 17.91 -6.34 -6.22
CA PHE A 187 16.85 -7.27 -6.59
C PHE A 187 15.94 -7.49 -5.38
N HIS A 188 14.65 -7.27 -5.58
CA HIS A 188 13.62 -7.51 -4.59
C HIS A 188 12.68 -8.61 -5.09
N GLY A 189 12.38 -9.56 -4.22
CA GLY A 189 11.33 -10.55 -4.43
C GLY A 189 10.52 -10.66 -3.16
N VAL A 190 9.20 -10.61 -3.27
CA VAL A 190 8.29 -10.84 -2.14
C VAL A 190 7.16 -11.74 -2.59
N SER A 191 6.73 -12.65 -1.72
CA SER A 191 5.51 -13.41 -1.99
C SER A 191 4.28 -12.53 -1.80
N GLN A 192 3.26 -12.73 -2.65
CA GLN A 192 2.05 -11.94 -2.57
C GLN A 192 1.37 -12.11 -1.21
N ASN A 193 1.35 -13.31 -0.64
CA ASN A 193 0.72 -13.54 0.67
C ASN A 193 1.47 -12.79 1.79
N SER A 194 2.80 -12.85 1.82
CA SER A 194 3.60 -12.10 2.82
C SER A 194 3.36 -10.59 2.71
N LEU A 195 3.27 -10.07 1.48
CA LEU A 195 2.95 -8.67 1.22
C LEU A 195 1.52 -8.31 1.69
N MET A 196 0.54 -9.17 1.42
CA MET A 196 -0.85 -8.98 1.86
C MET A 196 -0.99 -9.07 3.38
N ASP A 197 -0.26 -9.95 4.04
CA ASP A 197 -0.22 -10.06 5.51
C ASP A 197 0.37 -8.81 6.15
N SER A 198 1.48 -8.30 5.59
CA SER A 198 2.10 -7.06 6.05
C SER A 198 1.14 -5.87 5.88
N PHE A 199 0.45 -5.79 4.75
CA PHE A 199 -0.59 -4.76 4.53
C PHE A 199 -1.77 -4.93 5.50
N ASN A 200 -2.21 -6.16 5.78
CA ASN A 200 -3.26 -6.43 6.76
C ASN A 200 -2.87 -5.96 8.16
N SER A 201 -1.63 -6.24 8.57
CA SER A 201 -1.07 -5.78 9.85
C SER A 201 -1.03 -4.24 9.94
N PHE A 202 -0.57 -3.60 8.86
CA PHE A 202 -0.56 -2.15 8.73
C PHE A 202 -1.98 -1.57 8.80
N PHE A 203 -2.93 -2.15 8.07
CA PHE A 203 -4.32 -1.72 8.04
C PHE A 203 -5.01 -1.86 9.40
N LYS A 204 -4.74 -2.95 10.14
CA LYS A 204 -5.21 -3.12 11.52
C LYS A 204 -4.68 -2.03 12.44
N THR A 205 -3.44 -1.58 12.24
CA THR A 205 -2.87 -0.45 12.99
C THR A 205 -3.60 0.84 12.64
N TYR A 206 -3.76 1.13 11.34
CA TYR A 206 -4.54 2.26 10.86
C TYR A 206 -5.96 2.31 11.46
N GLN A 207 -6.67 1.18 11.48
CA GLN A 207 -8.02 1.10 12.06
C GLN A 207 -8.08 1.53 13.53
N LYS A 208 -7.02 1.33 14.32
CA LYS A 208 -6.96 1.79 15.71
C LYS A 208 -6.95 3.31 15.84
N HIS A 209 -6.45 4.04 14.85
CA HIS A 209 -6.38 5.51 14.86
C HIS A 209 -7.66 6.19 14.32
N ILE A 210 -8.51 5.43 13.64
CA ILE A 210 -9.71 5.92 12.95
C ILE A 210 -11.00 5.64 13.74
N LYS A 211 -10.90 4.83 14.81
CA LYS A 211 -11.98 4.59 15.78
C LYS A 211 -12.24 5.82 16.64
#